data_AF-A0A0C5WMY9-F1
#
_entry.id   AF-A0A0C5WMY9-F1
#
_cell.length_a   1.000
_cell.length_b   1.000
_cell.length_c   1.000
_cell.angle_alpha   90.00
_cell.angle_beta   90.00
_cell.angle_gamma   90.00
#
_symmetry.space_group_name_H-M   'P 1'
#
loop_
_entity.id
_entity.type
_entity.pdbx_description
1 polymer ?
#
loop_
_entity_poly.entity_id
_entity_poly.type
_entity_poly.pdbx_seq_one_letter_code
_entity_poly.pdbx_strand_id
1 'polypeptide(L)'
;MGTSVAGYKSSFKSIVSFRTAYLKAVAKSWNDEQFKIGLLEENNNILEWEAFIDLLPNKKPLPWTAKVFVFIPEPLENGFPLNTRWMPGPTAGWFGINDEFVINLPPAPEDPAEYASAIAAYNQMFPTLMGTTDDSDSEGLSEDFVNFSCALLQGISLCWATKGNGGGSSTPDFAEQLELHGLDALTSLVGFVNPWGFNIKFKQAPEEAMWDKENQRWCGLYNEVKLNYPAPPKSVDGFTDDAIKAIALAQYNSDGMQYPFTCP
;
A
#
# COMPACT_ATOMS: atom_id res chain seq x y z
N MET A 1 4.69 -5.04 -31.44
CA MET A 1 5.71 -4.55 -30.51
C MET A 1 5.07 -4.51 -29.14
N GLY A 2 5.28 -5.56 -28.34
CA GLY A 2 4.76 -5.60 -26.97
C GLY A 2 5.76 -4.87 -26.06
N THR A 3 5.32 -3.78 -25.45
CA THR A 3 6.03 -3.16 -24.34
C THR A 3 5.99 -4.12 -23.16
N SER A 4 7.08 -4.84 -22.95
CA SER A 4 7.35 -5.57 -21.71
C SER A 4 7.36 -4.56 -20.57
N VAL A 5 6.30 -4.51 -19.77
CA VAL A 5 6.30 -3.78 -18.50
C VAL A 5 7.34 -4.46 -17.62
N ALA A 6 8.37 -3.71 -17.21
CA ALA A 6 9.47 -4.24 -16.42
C ALA A 6 8.94 -4.72 -15.07
N GLY A 7 8.89 -6.03 -14.87
CA GLY A 7 8.50 -6.63 -13.60
C GLY A 7 9.42 -6.21 -12.45
N TYR A 8 8.81 -5.98 -11.29
CA TYR A 8 9.46 -5.64 -10.02
C TYR A 8 10.61 -6.60 -9.64
N LYS A 9 11.76 -6.07 -9.21
CA LYS A 9 12.97 -6.86 -8.87
C LYS A 9 13.71 -6.41 -7.59
N SER A 10 12.99 -6.12 -6.52
CA SER A 10 13.57 -6.15 -5.16
C SER A 10 12.53 -6.73 -4.20
N SER A 11 12.94 -7.37 -3.11
CA SER A 11 12.05 -7.96 -2.09
C SER A 11 11.14 -9.12 -2.55
N PHE A 12 11.44 -9.77 -3.68
CA PHE A 12 10.59 -10.80 -4.30
C PHE A 12 10.21 -11.90 -3.30
N LYS A 13 11.11 -12.29 -2.41
CA LYS A 13 10.85 -13.34 -1.41
C LYS A 13 9.85 -12.89 -0.34
N SER A 14 9.99 -11.70 0.24
CA SER A 14 9.02 -11.19 1.22
C SER A 14 7.66 -10.93 0.56
N ILE A 15 7.66 -10.40 -0.66
CA ILE A 15 6.46 -10.20 -1.47
C ILE A 15 5.77 -11.54 -1.73
N VAL A 16 6.47 -12.56 -2.23
CA VAL A 16 5.90 -13.88 -2.51
C VAL A 16 5.41 -14.57 -1.23
N SER A 17 6.13 -14.39 -0.13
CA SER A 17 5.71 -14.90 1.18
C SER A 17 4.40 -14.25 1.62
N PHE A 18 4.31 -12.91 1.53
CA PHE A 18 3.09 -12.15 1.79
C PHE A 18 1.93 -12.61 0.92
N ARG A 19 2.13 -12.65 -0.40
CA ARG A 19 1.17 -13.12 -1.41
C ARG A 19 0.53 -14.44 -1.03
N THR A 20 1.39 -15.41 -0.72
CA THR A 20 0.98 -16.76 -0.35
C THR A 20 0.16 -16.75 0.93
N ALA A 21 0.59 -16.01 1.95
CA ALA A 21 -0.14 -15.90 3.21
C ALA A 21 -1.49 -15.18 3.04
N TYR A 22 -1.53 -14.10 2.25
CA TYR A 22 -2.74 -13.34 1.98
C TYR A 22 -3.80 -14.17 1.24
N LEU A 23 -3.41 -14.92 0.21
CA LEU A 23 -4.33 -15.85 -0.47
C LEU A 23 -4.89 -16.92 0.48
N LYS A 24 -4.05 -17.47 1.37
CA LYS A 24 -4.50 -18.41 2.40
C LYS A 24 -5.46 -17.73 3.38
N ALA A 25 -5.19 -16.48 3.76
CA ALA A 25 -6.02 -15.71 4.69
C ALA A 25 -7.41 -15.48 4.09
N VAL A 26 -7.48 -15.04 2.83
CA VAL A 26 -8.73 -14.91 2.07
C VAL A 26 -9.47 -16.24 1.98
N ALA A 27 -8.78 -17.32 1.59
CA ALA A 27 -9.41 -18.64 1.49
C ALA A 27 -9.99 -19.11 2.83
N LYS A 28 -9.29 -18.84 3.93
CA LYS A 28 -9.74 -19.15 5.29
C LYS A 28 -10.94 -18.28 5.68
N SER A 29 -10.90 -16.97 5.45
CA SER A 29 -11.97 -16.04 5.81
C SER A 29 -13.28 -16.30 5.06
N TRP A 30 -13.23 -16.93 3.88
CA TRP A 30 -14.44 -17.35 3.15
C TRP A 30 -15.23 -18.46 3.83
N ASN A 31 -14.61 -19.20 4.77
CA ASN A 31 -15.22 -20.35 5.43
C ASN A 31 -15.23 -20.24 6.96
N ASP A 32 -14.55 -19.23 7.52
CA ASP A 32 -14.40 -19.00 8.95
C ASP A 32 -14.73 -17.54 9.27
N GLU A 33 -15.96 -17.30 9.76
CA GLU A 33 -16.45 -15.95 10.03
C GLU A 33 -15.67 -15.28 11.18
N GLN A 34 -15.18 -16.04 12.16
CA GLN A 34 -14.35 -15.47 13.24
C GLN A 34 -13.00 -14.99 12.70
N PHE A 35 -12.37 -15.80 11.85
CA PHE A 35 -11.14 -15.38 11.17
C PHE A 35 -11.39 -14.17 10.27
N LYS A 36 -12.52 -14.12 9.56
CA LYS A 36 -12.90 -12.98 8.74
C LYS A 36 -13.10 -11.70 9.54
N ILE A 37 -13.76 -11.78 10.70
CA ILE A 37 -13.91 -10.63 11.61
C ILE A 37 -12.55 -10.10 12.03
N GLY A 38 -11.62 -10.98 12.43
CA GLY A 38 -10.26 -10.56 12.77
C GLY A 38 -9.49 -9.97 11.58
N LEU A 39 -9.60 -10.57 10.39
CA LEU A 39 -8.94 -10.07 9.18
C LEU A 39 -9.42 -8.68 8.78
N LEU A 40 -10.70 -8.37 9.01
CA LEU A 40 -11.35 -7.11 8.66
C LEU A 40 -11.48 -6.14 9.85
N GLU A 41 -10.87 -6.46 10.99
CA GLU A 41 -10.92 -5.62 12.19
C GLU A 41 -10.24 -4.28 11.90
N GLU A 42 -10.93 -3.20 12.28
CA GLU A 42 -10.43 -1.84 12.06
C GLU A 42 -9.10 -1.65 12.81
N ASN A 43 -8.09 -1.11 12.12
CA ASN A 43 -6.73 -0.94 12.63
C ASN A 43 -5.95 -2.23 12.91
N ASN A 44 -6.41 -3.40 12.49
CA ASN A 44 -5.62 -4.62 12.58
C ASN A 44 -4.50 -4.62 11.53
N ASN A 45 -3.27 -4.30 11.95
CA ASN A 45 -2.10 -4.51 11.11
C ASN A 45 -1.85 -6.02 10.97
N ILE A 46 -2.24 -6.59 9.83
CA ILE A 46 -2.18 -8.05 9.64
C ILE A 46 -0.75 -8.59 9.70
N LEU A 47 0.29 -7.76 9.54
CA LEU A 47 1.69 -8.19 9.69
C LEU A 47 2.10 -8.46 11.14
N GLU A 48 1.35 -7.93 12.10
CA GLU A 48 1.54 -8.16 13.54
C GLU A 48 0.52 -9.15 14.11
N TRP A 49 -0.50 -9.52 13.32
CA TRP A 49 -1.55 -10.44 13.73
C TRP A 49 -1.09 -11.89 13.70
N GLU A 50 -1.06 -12.56 14.85
CA GLU A 50 -0.56 -13.94 15.00
C GLU A 50 -1.19 -14.92 14.00
N ALA A 51 -2.51 -14.82 13.79
CA ALA A 51 -3.22 -15.74 12.90
C ALA A 51 -2.82 -15.57 11.43
N PHE A 52 -2.39 -14.37 11.01
CA PHE A 52 -1.82 -14.15 9.68
C PHE A 52 -0.36 -14.58 9.61
N ILE A 53 0.44 -14.29 10.65
CA ILE A 53 1.84 -14.71 10.73
C ILE A 53 1.96 -16.24 10.59
N ASP A 54 1.04 -17.00 11.18
CA ASP A 54 0.98 -18.46 11.06
C ASP A 54 0.78 -18.97 9.61
N LEU A 55 0.27 -18.13 8.71
CA LEU A 55 0.08 -18.46 7.29
C LEU A 55 1.33 -18.20 6.45
N LEU A 56 2.29 -17.40 6.96
CA LEU A 56 3.56 -17.12 6.30
C LEU A 56 4.42 -18.39 6.25
N PRO A 57 5.19 -18.60 5.16
CA PRO A 57 6.00 -19.82 4.99
C PRO A 57 6.95 -20.13 6.15
N ASN A 58 7.52 -19.10 6.78
CA ASN A 58 8.47 -19.23 7.90
C ASN A 58 7.86 -18.92 9.27
N LYS A 59 6.56 -18.60 9.34
CA LYS A 59 5.88 -18.15 10.56
C LYS A 59 6.61 -17.02 11.30
N LYS A 60 7.17 -16.10 10.53
CA LYS A 60 7.90 -14.93 11.03
C LYS A 60 7.33 -13.68 10.39
N PRO A 61 7.23 -12.57 11.13
CA PRO A 61 6.84 -11.28 10.56
C PRO A 61 7.74 -10.91 9.38
N LEU A 62 7.15 -10.18 8.43
CA LEU A 62 7.91 -9.60 7.32
C LEU A 62 8.67 -8.35 7.80
N PRO A 63 9.83 -8.02 7.22
CA PRO A 63 10.67 -6.90 7.65
C PRO A 63 10.12 -5.52 7.23
N TRP A 64 8.83 -5.43 6.92
CA TRP A 64 8.21 -4.23 6.37
C TRP A 64 7.90 -3.24 7.48
N THR A 65 8.31 -1.98 7.29
CA THR A 65 7.94 -0.86 8.15
C THR A 65 6.51 -0.40 7.88
N ALA A 66 5.98 -0.67 6.69
CA ALA A 66 4.60 -0.37 6.36
C ALA A 66 3.63 -1.31 7.10
N LYS A 67 2.52 -0.74 7.56
CA LYS A 67 1.40 -1.49 8.12
C LYS A 67 0.48 -1.95 7.00
N VAL A 68 -0.13 -3.13 7.14
CA VAL A 68 -1.04 -3.68 6.13
C VAL A 68 -2.41 -3.89 6.74
N PHE A 69 -3.43 -3.38 6.08
CA PHE A 69 -4.82 -3.48 6.50
C PHE A 69 -5.65 -4.08 5.38
N VAL A 70 -6.70 -4.82 5.75
CA VAL A 70 -7.66 -5.39 4.80
C VAL A 70 -9.02 -4.75 5.08
N PHE A 71 -9.67 -4.25 4.04
CA PHE A 71 -10.92 -3.52 4.20
C PHE A 71 -11.93 -3.89 3.11
N ILE A 72 -13.20 -3.59 3.39
CA ILE A 72 -14.26 -3.61 2.39
C ILE A 72 -14.59 -2.14 2.11
N PRO A 73 -14.47 -1.66 0.86
CA PRO A 73 -14.80 -0.28 0.55
C PRO A 73 -16.30 -0.01 0.75
N GLU A 74 -16.60 1.17 1.27
CA GLU A 74 -17.98 1.63 1.38
C GLU A 74 -18.59 1.81 -0.02
N PRO A 75 -19.87 1.46 -0.22
CA PRO A 75 -20.54 1.73 -1.48
C PRO A 75 -20.62 3.24 -1.74
N LEU A 76 -20.60 3.63 -3.02
CA LEU A 76 -20.86 5.02 -3.40
C LEU A 76 -22.28 5.44 -2.97
N GLU A 77 -22.52 6.74 -2.80
CA GLU A 77 -23.84 7.30 -2.44
C GLU A 77 -24.96 6.86 -3.40
N ASN A 78 -24.62 6.57 -4.66
CA ASN A 78 -25.55 6.06 -5.67
C ASN A 78 -25.86 4.55 -5.53
N GLY A 79 -25.35 3.89 -4.49
CA GLY A 79 -25.52 2.47 -4.22
C GLY A 79 -24.63 1.55 -5.06
N PHE A 80 -23.68 2.09 -5.83
CA PHE A 80 -22.79 1.27 -6.64
C PHE A 80 -21.81 0.50 -5.75
N PRO A 81 -21.79 -0.85 -5.81
CA PRO A 81 -20.89 -1.65 -4.98
C PRO A 81 -19.45 -1.51 -5.45
N LEU A 82 -18.57 -1.15 -4.53
CA LEU A 82 -17.12 -1.01 -4.76
C LEU A 82 -16.32 -2.25 -4.37
N ASN A 83 -16.96 -3.22 -3.71
CA ASN A 83 -16.27 -4.40 -3.20
C ASN A 83 -15.69 -5.26 -4.31
N THR A 84 -14.49 -5.78 -4.09
CA THR A 84 -13.82 -6.67 -5.02
C THR A 84 -14.59 -7.98 -5.14
N ARG A 85 -15.08 -8.26 -6.35
CA ARG A 85 -15.93 -9.41 -6.66
C ARG A 85 -15.49 -10.07 -7.95
N TRP A 86 -15.60 -11.39 -7.98
CA TRP A 86 -15.28 -12.17 -9.16
C TRP A 86 -16.48 -12.23 -10.10
N MET A 87 -16.26 -11.83 -11.36
CA MET A 87 -17.28 -11.69 -12.40
C MET A 87 -16.77 -12.32 -13.72
N PRO A 88 -16.73 -13.66 -13.82
CA PRO A 88 -16.12 -14.36 -14.95
C PRO A 88 -16.85 -14.17 -16.28
N GLY A 89 -18.14 -13.83 -16.25
CA GLY A 89 -18.90 -13.52 -17.46
C GLY A 89 -18.68 -12.09 -17.94
N PRO A 90 -19.16 -11.07 -17.21
CA PRO A 90 -19.17 -9.69 -17.70
C PRO A 90 -17.78 -9.03 -17.81
N THR A 91 -16.83 -9.40 -16.94
CA THR A 91 -15.50 -8.76 -16.87
C THR A 91 -14.34 -9.74 -17.01
N ALA A 92 -14.65 -11.01 -17.33
CA ALA A 92 -13.68 -12.09 -17.45
C ALA A 92 -12.74 -12.27 -16.25
N GLY A 93 -13.11 -11.78 -15.05
CA GLY A 93 -12.23 -11.81 -13.87
C GLY A 93 -12.69 -10.97 -12.70
N TRP A 94 -11.76 -10.48 -11.89
CA TRP A 94 -12.06 -9.66 -10.71
C TRP A 94 -12.38 -8.22 -11.08
N PHE A 95 -13.41 -7.67 -10.43
CA PHE A 95 -13.85 -6.30 -10.57
C PHE A 95 -13.97 -5.66 -9.19
N GLY A 96 -13.41 -4.47 -9.02
CA GLY A 96 -13.38 -3.73 -7.76
C GLY A 96 -12.61 -2.42 -7.90
N ILE A 97 -12.47 -1.71 -6.78
CA ILE A 97 -11.56 -0.56 -6.72
C ILE A 97 -10.11 -1.03 -6.53
N ASN A 98 -9.18 -0.16 -6.90
CA ASN A 98 -7.76 -0.40 -6.69
C ASN A 98 -7.42 -0.47 -5.20
N ASP A 99 -6.39 -1.23 -4.85
CA ASP A 99 -5.74 -1.12 -3.55
C ASP A 99 -5.12 0.26 -3.35
N GLU A 100 -4.82 0.56 -2.09
CA GLU A 100 -4.30 1.87 -1.71
C GLU A 100 -2.94 1.76 -1.05
N PHE A 101 -2.03 2.62 -1.49
CA PHE A 101 -0.81 2.93 -0.76
C PHE A 101 -0.98 4.30 -0.10
N VAL A 102 -1.01 4.34 1.22
CA VAL A 102 -1.21 5.57 1.99
C VAL A 102 0.12 6.02 2.58
N ILE A 103 0.58 7.17 2.12
CA ILE A 103 1.75 7.85 2.64
C ILE A 103 1.35 8.69 3.84
N ASN A 104 1.97 8.41 4.99
CA ASN A 104 1.89 9.29 6.15
C ASN A 104 2.96 10.37 5.99
N LEU A 105 2.51 11.61 5.76
CA LEU A 105 3.39 12.76 5.59
C LEU A 105 4.08 13.06 6.93
N PRO A 106 5.42 12.95 7.01
CA PRO A 106 6.13 13.20 8.24
C PRO A 106 5.97 14.67 8.65
N PRO A 107 5.78 14.97 9.95
CA PRO A 107 5.73 16.35 10.43
C PRO A 107 7.08 17.04 10.18
N ALA A 108 7.06 18.34 9.92
CA ALA A 108 8.29 19.10 9.78
C ALA A 108 9.08 19.07 11.10
N PRO A 109 10.40 18.77 11.07
CA PRO A 109 11.27 18.99 12.23
C PRO A 109 11.15 20.44 12.74
N GLU A 110 11.34 20.66 14.04
CA GLU A 110 11.25 22.02 14.61
C GLU A 110 12.35 22.96 14.08
N ASP A 111 13.53 22.41 13.79
CA ASP A 111 14.69 23.13 13.29
C ASP A 111 14.86 22.88 11.78
N PRO A 112 14.73 23.90 10.91
CA PRO A 112 14.94 23.77 9.48
C PRO A 112 16.31 23.21 9.08
N ALA A 113 17.34 23.36 9.93
CA ALA A 113 18.65 22.76 9.68
C ALA A 113 18.61 21.22 9.66
N GLU A 114 17.61 20.61 10.30
CA GLU A 114 17.44 19.15 10.36
C GLU A 114 16.70 18.58 9.14
N TYR A 115 16.10 19.42 8.28
CA TYR A 115 15.25 18.96 7.18
C TYR A 115 15.99 17.97 6.25
N ALA A 116 17.23 18.26 5.89
CA ALA A 116 18.00 17.39 5.02
C ALA A 116 18.26 16.00 5.64
N SER A 117 18.64 15.96 6.93
CA SER A 117 18.84 14.70 7.67
C SER A 117 17.53 13.93 7.81
N ALA A 118 16.43 14.62 8.10
CA ALA A 118 15.12 14.03 8.27
C ALA A 118 14.58 13.41 6.97
N ILE A 119 14.78 14.07 5.83
CA ILE A 119 14.49 13.52 4.48
C ILE A 119 15.35 12.28 4.19
N ALA A 120 16.65 12.33 4.50
CA ALA A 120 17.53 11.19 4.28
C ALA A 120 17.13 9.98 5.14
N ALA A 121 16.79 10.20 6.41
CA ALA A 121 16.30 9.17 7.31
C ALA A 121 14.95 8.59 6.85
N TYR A 122 14.05 9.43 6.30
CA TYR A 122 12.81 8.95 5.71
C TYR A 122 13.09 7.99 4.54
N ASN A 123 13.99 8.38 3.64
CA ASN A 123 14.39 7.53 2.51
C ASN A 123 15.03 6.20 2.95
N GLN A 124 15.78 6.22 4.06
CA GLN A 124 16.35 5.01 4.64
C GLN A 124 15.29 4.07 5.23
N MET A 125 14.22 4.62 5.81
CA MET A 125 13.10 3.82 6.32
C MET A 125 12.22 3.27 5.20
N PHE A 126 12.06 4.02 4.12
CA PHE A 126 11.22 3.70 2.97
C PHE A 126 12.00 3.73 1.65
N PRO A 127 13.01 2.84 1.48
CA PRO A 127 13.68 2.68 0.19
C PRO A 127 12.71 2.10 -0.85
N THR A 128 11.74 1.31 -0.40
CA THR A 128 10.53 0.95 -1.14
C THR A 128 9.31 1.58 -0.47
N LEU A 129 8.15 1.52 -1.14
CA LEU A 129 6.87 1.84 -0.50
C LEU A 129 6.66 1.05 0.80
N MET A 130 7.00 -0.25 0.82
CA MET A 130 6.74 -1.12 1.97
C MET A 130 7.73 -0.95 3.14
N GLY A 131 8.78 -0.15 2.95
CA GLY A 131 9.84 0.03 3.92
C GLY A 131 11.12 -0.72 3.56
N THR A 132 11.90 -1.06 4.58
CA THR A 132 13.16 -1.77 4.46
C THR A 132 12.96 -3.19 3.94
N THR A 133 13.91 -3.66 3.14
CA THR A 133 14.02 -5.04 2.67
C THR A 133 15.14 -5.74 3.43
N ASP A 134 15.05 -7.06 3.63
CA ASP A 134 16.17 -7.80 4.23
C ASP A 134 17.45 -7.62 3.38
N ASP A 135 18.57 -7.28 4.03
CA ASP A 135 19.88 -7.01 3.41
C ASP A 135 20.43 -8.17 2.54
N SER A 136 19.83 -9.36 2.64
CA SER A 136 20.20 -10.52 1.83
C SER A 136 19.66 -10.50 0.40
N ASP A 137 18.70 -9.63 0.10
CA ASP A 137 18.12 -9.50 -1.25
C ASP A 137 18.95 -8.48 -2.05
N SER A 138 20.00 -8.97 -2.73
CA SER A 138 20.94 -8.18 -3.53
C SER A 138 20.36 -7.62 -4.84
N GLU A 139 19.04 -7.63 -5.01
CA GLU A 139 18.39 -7.14 -6.23
C GLU A 139 17.96 -5.68 -6.03
N GLY A 140 18.48 -4.80 -6.88
CA GLY A 140 18.23 -3.36 -6.79
C GLY A 140 16.76 -3.00 -6.96
N LEU A 141 16.35 -1.88 -6.35
CA LEU A 141 15.02 -1.30 -6.49
C LEU A 141 14.64 -1.11 -7.96
N SER A 142 13.37 -1.30 -8.32
CA SER A 142 12.91 -0.94 -9.67
C SER A 142 13.07 0.56 -9.89
N GLU A 143 13.34 0.94 -11.13
CA GLU A 143 13.49 2.35 -11.54
C GLU A 143 12.26 3.18 -11.15
N ASP A 144 11.06 2.61 -11.28
CA ASP A 144 9.81 3.26 -10.89
C ASP A 144 9.74 3.59 -9.39
N PHE A 145 10.21 2.69 -8.51
CA PHE A 145 10.24 2.97 -7.07
C PHE A 145 11.28 4.04 -6.73
N VAL A 146 12.42 4.03 -7.40
CA VAL A 146 13.43 5.09 -7.22
C VAL A 146 12.88 6.44 -7.67
N ASN A 147 12.24 6.48 -8.85
CA ASN A 147 11.62 7.70 -9.38
C ASN A 147 10.52 8.23 -8.47
N PHE A 148 9.67 7.35 -7.94
CA PHE A 148 8.65 7.73 -6.98
C PHE A 148 9.25 8.23 -5.66
N SER A 149 10.27 7.55 -5.10
CA SER A 149 10.94 8.03 -3.89
C SER A 149 11.51 9.43 -4.10
N CYS A 150 12.17 9.70 -5.23
CA CYS A 150 12.64 11.04 -5.57
C CYS A 150 11.50 12.07 -5.60
N ALA A 151 10.39 11.74 -6.28
CA ALA A 151 9.20 12.60 -6.34
C ALA A 151 8.62 12.86 -4.94
N LEU A 152 8.47 11.81 -4.15
CA LEU A 152 7.92 11.85 -2.80
C LEU A 152 8.77 12.72 -1.87
N LEU A 153 10.10 12.55 -1.86
CA LEU A 153 10.99 13.34 -1.01
C LEU A 153 10.93 14.83 -1.38
N GLN A 154 10.80 15.16 -2.67
CA GLN A 154 10.58 16.54 -3.11
C GLN A 154 9.23 17.08 -2.61
N GLY A 155 8.18 16.27 -2.69
CA GLY A 155 6.85 16.61 -2.18
C GLY A 155 6.85 16.87 -0.67
N ILE A 156 7.46 15.98 0.13
CA ILE A 156 7.60 16.14 1.59
C ILE A 156 8.39 17.42 1.91
N SER A 157 9.50 17.65 1.20
CA SER A 157 10.31 18.87 1.39
C SER A 157 9.49 20.14 1.12
N LEU A 158 8.60 20.11 0.12
CA LEU A 158 7.71 21.22 -0.20
C LEU A 158 6.62 21.42 0.86
N CYS A 159 6.06 20.34 1.43
CA CYS A 159 5.15 20.43 2.58
C CYS A 159 5.80 21.18 3.74
N TRP A 160 7.05 20.85 4.09
CA TRP A 160 7.74 21.52 5.18
C TRP A 160 8.10 22.98 4.87
N ALA A 161 8.49 23.26 3.63
CA ALA A 161 8.81 24.62 3.18
C ALA A 161 7.58 25.55 3.16
N THR A 162 6.39 25.01 2.84
CA THR A 162 5.15 25.79 2.79
C THR A 162 4.53 25.99 4.17
N LYS A 163 4.68 25.02 5.09
CA LYS A 163 4.20 25.12 6.49
C LYS A 163 4.96 26.15 7.33
N GLY A 164 6.26 26.33 7.10
CA GLY A 164 7.14 27.24 7.87
C GLY A 164 7.07 28.72 7.49
N ASN A 165 6.37 29.09 6.41
CA ASN A 165 6.42 30.44 5.83
C ASN A 165 5.42 31.45 6.40
N GLY A 166 4.84 31.20 7.59
CA GLY A 166 4.14 32.24 8.37
C GLY A 166 3.18 33.12 7.55
N GLY A 167 2.30 32.49 6.75
CA GLY A 167 1.08 33.11 6.23
C GLY A 167 1.19 34.54 5.66
N GLY A 168 1.98 34.74 4.61
CA GLY A 168 1.50 35.58 3.51
C GLY A 168 0.35 34.81 2.83
N SER A 169 -0.85 35.39 2.75
CA SER A 169 -2.12 34.67 2.52
C SER A 169 -2.33 34.04 1.12
N SER A 170 -1.29 33.69 0.38
CA SER A 170 -1.39 33.30 -1.03
C SER A 170 -0.56 32.09 -1.45
N THR A 171 0.28 31.50 -0.58
CA THR A 171 0.94 30.22 -0.88
C THR A 171 0.09 29.07 -0.33
N PRO A 172 -0.44 28.17 -1.19
CA PRO A 172 -1.22 27.01 -0.74
C PRO A 172 -0.37 26.10 0.15
N ASP A 173 -0.97 25.54 1.20
CA ASP A 173 -0.34 24.45 1.98
C ASP A 173 -0.25 23.21 1.08
N PHE A 174 0.96 22.80 0.73
CA PHE A 174 1.14 21.67 -0.18
C PHE A 174 0.75 20.33 0.47
N ALA A 175 0.80 20.23 1.80
CA ALA A 175 0.31 19.04 2.49
C ALA A 175 -1.21 18.88 2.28
N GLU A 176 -1.97 19.97 2.40
CA GLU A 176 -3.41 19.98 2.11
C GLU A 176 -3.69 19.61 0.64
N GLN A 177 -2.87 20.09 -0.30
CA GLN A 177 -2.99 19.73 -1.71
C GLN A 177 -2.75 18.23 -1.96
N LEU A 178 -1.75 17.62 -1.31
CA LEU A 178 -1.50 16.18 -1.42
C LEU A 178 -2.62 15.35 -0.79
N GLU A 179 -3.23 15.82 0.31
CA GLU A 179 -4.35 15.14 0.94
C GLU A 179 -5.63 15.19 0.09
N LEU A 180 -5.94 16.36 -0.49
CA LEU A 180 -7.15 16.56 -1.30
C LEU A 180 -7.05 15.97 -2.70
N HIS A 181 -5.89 16.12 -3.35
CA HIS A 181 -5.70 15.80 -4.76
C HIS A 181 -4.78 14.60 -4.98
N GLY A 182 -4.25 14.00 -3.91
CA GLY A 182 -3.45 12.78 -3.98
C GLY A 182 -2.23 12.95 -4.88
N LEU A 183 -2.03 11.96 -5.75
CA LEU A 183 -0.90 11.97 -6.68
C LEU A 183 -1.00 13.09 -7.73
N ASP A 184 -2.17 13.62 -8.08
CA ASP A 184 -2.28 14.68 -9.09
C ASP A 184 -1.55 15.96 -8.67
N ALA A 185 -1.50 16.25 -7.35
CA ALA A 185 -0.69 17.34 -6.80
C ALA A 185 0.82 17.08 -7.00
N LEU A 186 1.27 15.83 -6.80
CA LEU A 186 2.66 15.45 -7.03
C LEU A 186 3.02 15.44 -8.52
N THR A 187 2.14 14.92 -9.37
CA THR A 187 2.26 14.94 -10.84
C THR A 187 2.43 16.35 -11.35
N SER A 188 1.66 17.31 -10.84
CA SER A 188 1.73 18.71 -11.24
C SER A 188 3.06 19.38 -10.86
N LEU A 189 3.71 18.90 -9.79
CA LEU A 189 4.99 19.45 -9.31
C LEU A 189 6.19 18.88 -10.07
N VAL A 190 6.27 17.55 -10.18
CA VAL A 190 7.49 16.84 -10.65
C VAL A 190 7.25 15.97 -11.87
N GLY A 191 6.04 15.96 -12.43
CA GLY A 191 5.70 15.18 -13.63
C GLY A 191 5.65 13.67 -13.40
N PHE A 192 5.60 13.20 -12.16
CA PHE A 192 5.52 11.77 -11.86
C PHE A 192 4.17 11.21 -12.30
N VAL A 193 4.19 10.12 -13.06
CA VAL A 193 2.99 9.39 -13.47
C VAL A 193 3.00 8.04 -12.78
N ASN A 194 1.89 7.66 -12.13
CA ASN A 194 1.75 6.37 -11.48
C ASN A 194 1.92 5.22 -12.49
N PRO A 195 2.99 4.42 -12.40
CA PRO A 195 3.14 3.25 -13.27
C PRO A 195 2.36 2.04 -12.73
N TRP A 196 1.72 2.16 -11.57
CA TRP A 196 1.14 1.06 -10.83
C TRP A 196 -0.39 1.09 -10.79
N GLY A 197 -0.99 -0.09 -10.66
CA GLY A 197 -2.44 -0.27 -10.55
C GLY A 197 -3.04 0.04 -9.17
N PHE A 198 -2.30 0.69 -8.26
CA PHE A 198 -2.80 1.10 -6.94
C PHE A 198 -2.99 2.61 -6.85
N ASN A 199 -3.90 3.04 -5.98
CA ASN A 199 -4.11 4.44 -5.67
C ASN A 199 -3.08 4.91 -4.64
N ILE A 200 -2.39 6.02 -4.90
CA ILE A 200 -1.49 6.64 -3.92
C ILE A 200 -2.24 7.78 -3.23
N LYS A 201 -2.37 7.69 -1.91
CA LYS A 201 -3.02 8.68 -1.05
C LYS A 201 -2.02 9.23 -0.05
N PHE A 202 -2.31 10.42 0.46
CA PHE A 202 -1.51 11.09 1.47
C PHE A 202 -2.41 11.47 2.64
N LYS A 203 -1.87 11.42 3.85
CA LYS A 203 -2.51 11.94 5.07
C LYS A 203 -1.43 12.40 6.05
N GLN A 204 -1.80 13.23 7.02
CA GLN A 204 -0.93 13.53 8.14
C GLN A 204 -0.47 12.26 8.85
N ALA A 205 0.80 12.24 9.26
CA ALA A 205 1.31 11.17 10.08
C ALA A 205 0.57 11.05 11.43
N PRO A 206 0.60 9.86 12.05
CA PRO A 206 0.07 9.64 13.39
C PRO A 206 0.66 10.61 14.42
N GLU A 207 -0.06 10.85 15.53
CA GLU A 207 0.37 11.79 16.57
C GLU A 207 1.70 11.40 17.21
N GLU A 208 2.00 10.09 17.29
CA GLU A 208 3.25 9.54 17.80
C GLU A 208 4.44 9.74 16.84
N ALA A 209 4.21 10.15 15.60
CA ALA A 209 5.26 10.31 14.61
C ALA A 209 6.08 11.58 14.88
N MET A 210 7.37 11.43 15.14
CA MET A 210 8.25 12.57 15.46
C MET A 210 9.70 12.35 15.02
N TRP A 211 10.40 13.46 14.77
CA TRP A 211 11.84 13.48 14.50
C TRP A 211 12.62 13.37 15.81
N ASP A 212 13.42 12.31 15.94
CA ASP A 212 14.38 12.13 17.04
C ASP A 212 15.73 12.72 16.62
N LYS A 213 15.96 13.99 17.01
CA LYS A 213 17.16 14.74 16.68
C LYS A 213 18.44 14.12 17.25
N GLU A 214 18.38 13.50 18.43
CA GLU A 214 19.55 12.92 19.08
C GLU A 214 20.04 11.68 18.32
N ASN A 215 19.12 10.83 17.87
CA ASN A 215 19.43 9.60 17.15
C ASN A 215 19.33 9.72 15.62
N GLN A 216 18.97 10.91 15.10
CA GLN A 216 18.80 11.20 13.68
C GLN A 216 17.90 10.20 12.96
N ARG A 217 16.72 9.93 13.53
CA ARG A 217 15.76 8.94 13.02
C ARG A 217 14.31 9.37 13.22
N TRP A 218 13.38 8.75 12.50
CA TRP A 218 11.96 8.89 12.78
C TRP A 218 11.50 7.86 13.81
N CYS A 219 10.65 8.31 14.73
CA CYS A 219 9.92 7.47 15.68
C CYS A 219 8.44 7.51 15.29
N GLY A 220 7.71 6.40 15.45
CA GLY A 220 6.24 6.34 15.24
C GLY A 220 5.77 6.48 13.78
N LEU A 221 6.68 6.67 12.82
CA LEU A 221 6.33 6.85 11.41
C LEU A 221 6.24 5.51 10.68
N TYR A 222 5.15 5.31 9.94
CA TYR A 222 4.90 4.16 9.08
C TYR A 222 4.09 4.58 7.86
N ASN A 223 4.11 3.83 6.77
CA ASN A 223 3.14 3.96 5.67
C ASN A 223 2.12 2.82 5.72
N GLU A 224 1.04 2.91 4.95
CA GLU A 224 -0.01 1.89 4.95
C GLU A 224 -0.20 1.28 3.57
N VAL A 225 -0.39 -0.04 3.54
CA VAL A 225 -0.96 -0.76 2.41
C VAL A 225 -2.37 -1.15 2.79
N LYS A 226 -3.37 -0.70 2.03
CA LYS A 226 -4.76 -1.08 2.23
C LYS A 226 -5.21 -1.98 1.09
N LEU A 227 -5.53 -3.22 1.45
CA LEU A 227 -5.94 -4.26 0.51
C LEU A 227 -7.46 -4.40 0.52
N ASN A 228 -8.06 -4.36 -0.67
CA ASN A 228 -9.48 -4.63 -0.81
C ASN A 228 -9.74 -6.12 -0.61
N TYR A 229 -10.68 -6.42 0.28
CA TYR A 229 -11.10 -7.78 0.56
C TYR A 229 -11.84 -8.39 -0.64
N PRO A 230 -11.32 -9.47 -1.25
CA PRO A 230 -12.03 -10.19 -2.29
C PRO A 230 -13.17 -11.00 -1.67
N ALA A 231 -14.40 -10.62 -1.98
CA ALA A 231 -15.57 -11.35 -1.53
C ALA A 231 -15.62 -12.76 -2.14
N PRO A 232 -16.13 -13.77 -1.41
CA PRO A 232 -16.30 -15.09 -1.97
C PRO A 232 -17.18 -15.03 -3.23
N PRO A 233 -16.82 -15.73 -4.30
CA PRO A 233 -17.61 -15.75 -5.52
C PRO A 233 -19.00 -16.34 -5.25
N LYS A 234 -20.00 -15.85 -6.01
CA LYS A 234 -21.33 -16.47 -6.01
C LYS A 234 -21.27 -17.82 -6.71
N SER A 235 -22.15 -18.73 -6.32
CA SER A 235 -22.33 -20.01 -7.00
C SER A 235 -22.66 -19.78 -8.49
N VAL A 236 -22.11 -20.64 -9.34
CA VAL A 236 -22.24 -20.63 -10.80
C VAL A 236 -22.75 -22.00 -11.20
N ASP A 237 -23.76 -22.03 -12.07
CA ASP A 237 -24.37 -23.26 -12.53
C ASP A 237 -23.32 -24.21 -13.15
N GLY A 238 -23.39 -25.49 -12.77
CA GLY A 238 -22.50 -26.53 -13.28
C GLY A 238 -21.16 -26.68 -12.55
N PHE A 239 -20.88 -25.86 -11.52
CA PHE A 239 -19.70 -26.00 -10.67
C PHE A 239 -20.09 -26.11 -9.19
N THR A 240 -19.24 -26.79 -8.40
CA THR A 240 -19.37 -26.75 -6.94
C THR A 240 -18.82 -25.45 -6.37
N ASP A 241 -19.33 -25.01 -5.22
CA ASP A 241 -18.86 -23.78 -4.56
C ASP A 241 -17.34 -23.80 -4.32
N ASP A 242 -16.79 -24.95 -3.92
CA ASP A 242 -15.35 -25.10 -3.68
C ASP A 242 -14.51 -25.00 -4.96
N ALA A 243 -15.00 -25.56 -6.08
CA ALA A 243 -14.32 -25.45 -7.36
C ALA A 243 -14.28 -23.99 -7.85
N ILE A 244 -15.40 -23.27 -7.70
CA ILE A 244 -15.49 -21.85 -8.07
C ILE A 244 -14.55 -21.01 -7.20
N LYS A 245 -14.54 -21.23 -5.88
CA LYS A 245 -13.63 -20.54 -4.96
C LYS A 245 -12.17 -20.75 -5.35
N ALA A 246 -11.78 -21.99 -5.69
CA ALA A 246 -10.41 -22.30 -6.11
C ALA A 246 -10.03 -21.58 -7.42
N ILE A 247 -10.92 -21.58 -8.43
CA ILE A 247 -10.70 -20.87 -9.69
C ILE A 247 -10.57 -19.36 -9.44
N ALA A 248 -11.50 -18.78 -8.67
CA ALA A 248 -11.50 -17.36 -8.36
C ALA A 248 -10.21 -16.92 -7.65
N LEU A 249 -9.71 -17.71 -6.68
CA LEU A 249 -8.44 -17.42 -6.01
C LEU A 249 -7.22 -17.57 -6.92
N ALA A 250 -7.18 -18.62 -7.74
CA ALA A 250 -6.11 -18.80 -8.71
C ALA A 250 -6.07 -17.61 -9.69
N GLN A 251 -7.24 -17.15 -10.13
CA GLN A 251 -7.35 -15.98 -10.98
C GLN A 251 -7.04 -14.68 -10.25
N TYR A 252 -7.39 -14.55 -8.97
CA TYR A 252 -7.02 -13.39 -8.17
C TYR A 252 -5.50 -13.25 -8.10
N ASN A 253 -4.79 -14.37 -8.00
CA ASN A 253 -3.33 -14.40 -8.02
C ASN A 253 -2.72 -14.10 -9.41
N SER A 254 -3.39 -14.49 -10.51
CA SER A 254 -2.90 -14.30 -11.89
C SER A 254 -3.26 -12.95 -12.51
N ASP A 255 -4.47 -12.45 -12.25
CA ASP A 255 -5.10 -11.38 -13.03
C ASP A 255 -5.20 -10.06 -12.29
N GLY A 256 -4.67 -9.94 -11.07
CA GLY A 256 -4.95 -8.76 -10.25
C GLY A 256 -4.47 -7.47 -10.93
N MET A 257 -5.37 -6.79 -11.66
CA MET A 257 -5.13 -5.55 -12.39
C MET A 257 -4.83 -4.36 -11.45
N GLN A 258 -4.69 -4.61 -10.14
CA GLN A 258 -4.81 -3.59 -9.09
C GLN A 258 -3.95 -3.86 -7.84
N TYR A 259 -3.14 -4.93 -7.82
CA TYR A 259 -2.53 -5.45 -6.60
C TYR A 259 -1.00 -5.35 -6.65
N PRO A 260 -0.30 -4.87 -5.60
CA PRO A 260 1.17 -4.96 -5.49
C PRO A 260 1.69 -6.41 -5.43
N PHE A 261 0.75 -7.37 -5.39
CA PHE A 261 0.95 -8.74 -4.97
C PHE A 261 0.46 -9.79 -5.98
N THR A 262 0.30 -9.46 -7.26
CA THR A 262 -0.05 -10.43 -8.32
C THR A 262 1.09 -10.64 -9.32
N CYS A 263 1.13 -11.81 -9.96
CA CYS A 263 2.18 -12.14 -10.92
C CYS A 263 2.07 -11.22 -12.15
N PRO A 264 3.19 -10.69 -12.68
CA PRO A 264 3.19 -10.03 -13.98
C PRO A 264 2.91 -11.03 -15.12
#